data_AF-A0A8S3BDH1-F1
#
_entry.id   AF-A0A8S3BDH1-F1
#
_cell.length_a   1.000
_cell.length_b   1.000
_cell.length_c   1.000
_cell.angle_alpha   90.00
_cell.angle_beta   90.00
_cell.angle_gamma   90.00
#
_symmetry.space_group_name_H-M   'P 1'
#
loop_
_entity.id
_entity.type
_entity.pdbx_description
1 polymer ?
#
loop_
_entity_poly.entity_id
_entity_poly.type
_entity_poly.pdbx_seq_one_letter_code
_entity_poly.pdbx_strand_id
1 'polypeptide(L)'
;MSTAEDINVALAFIAGIQDTSNRYPILYEIVVDYKLKNAIFADISKLSVMKHEKEILFGLGAVCRIITVIYDEALNLWKMIIEVTDDDLNNVEDFVNLKKNEMKSYSSTIVFGCLLFFELGQTEKAQNYFQRLLNSLPNDHEDTSSVYHNLGNIFCQKKKNLI
;
A
#
# COMPACT_ATOMS: atom_id res chain seq x y z
N MET A 1 -3.51 5.34 4.58
CA MET A 1 -4.13 4.27 5.38
C MET A 1 -5.60 4.63 5.58
N SER A 2 -6.54 3.75 5.20
CA SER A 2 -7.98 3.99 5.32
C SER A 2 -8.50 3.36 6.62
N THR A 3 -9.39 4.06 7.33
CA THR A 3 -9.85 3.71 8.69
C THR A 3 -11.27 4.20 8.90
N ALA A 4 -11.99 3.66 9.89
CA ALA A 4 -13.35 4.06 10.22
C ALA A 4 -13.41 4.64 11.65
N GLU A 5 -14.23 5.66 11.85
CA GLU A 5 -14.51 6.22 13.19
C GLU A 5 -15.36 5.24 14.04
N ASP A 6 -16.25 4.48 13.41
CA ASP A 6 -17.15 3.55 14.10
C ASP A 6 -16.54 2.15 14.23
N ILE A 7 -16.41 1.67 15.47
CA ILE A 7 -15.91 0.32 15.76
C ILE A 7 -16.73 -0.78 15.10
N ASN A 8 -18.05 -0.63 14.94
CA ASN A 8 -18.90 -1.64 14.32
C ASN A 8 -18.58 -1.81 12.83
N VAL A 9 -18.25 -0.70 12.16
CA VAL A 9 -17.78 -0.72 10.78
C VAL A 9 -16.45 -1.47 10.70
N ALA A 10 -15.50 -1.15 11.59
CA ALA A 10 -14.21 -1.85 11.64
C ALA A 10 -14.36 -3.36 11.90
N LEU A 11 -15.23 -3.75 12.83
CA LEU A 11 -15.50 -5.16 13.16
C LEU A 11 -16.17 -5.92 11.99
N ALA A 12 -16.97 -5.24 11.15
CA ALA A 12 -17.57 -5.86 9.98
C ALA A 12 -16.51 -6.39 8.99
N PHE A 13 -15.34 -5.75 8.90
CA PHE A 13 -14.22 -6.24 8.08
C PHE A 13 -13.55 -7.50 8.66
N ILE A 14 -13.78 -7.80 9.94
CA ILE A 14 -13.26 -9.00 10.63
C ILE A 14 -14.23 -10.18 10.49
N ALA A 15 -15.53 -9.92 10.43
CA ALA A 15 -16.59 -10.94 10.44
C ALA A 15 -16.57 -11.92 9.23
N GLY A 16 -15.77 -11.65 8.20
CA GLY A 16 -15.62 -12.51 7.02
C GLY A 16 -14.58 -13.65 7.15
N ILE A 17 -13.87 -13.77 8.28
CA ILE A 17 -12.80 -14.77 8.45
C ILE A 17 -13.41 -16.15 8.74
N GLN A 18 -13.47 -17.02 7.71
CA GLN A 18 -13.98 -18.39 7.82
C GLN A 18 -12.92 -19.42 8.26
N ASP A 19 -11.63 -19.11 8.13
CA ASP A 19 -10.52 -20.00 8.50
C ASP A 19 -9.60 -19.31 9.49
N THR A 20 -9.69 -19.73 10.75
CA THR A 20 -8.92 -19.23 11.89
C THR A 20 -7.75 -20.14 12.24
N SER A 21 -7.45 -21.18 11.45
CA SER A 21 -6.43 -22.18 11.79
C SER A 21 -5.02 -21.59 11.90
N ASN A 22 -4.75 -20.45 11.25
CA ASN A 22 -3.47 -19.73 11.35
C ASN A 22 -3.58 -18.21 11.14
N ARG A 23 -4.75 -17.61 11.42
CA ARG A 23 -4.97 -16.16 11.27
C ARG A 23 -5.52 -15.60 12.58
N TYR A 24 -4.88 -14.54 13.06
CA TYR A 24 -5.30 -13.82 14.25
C TYR A 24 -5.98 -12.52 13.83
N PRO A 25 -7.27 -12.34 14.13
CA PRO A 25 -7.93 -11.06 13.87
C PRO A 25 -7.31 -9.98 14.76
N ILE A 26 -6.93 -8.86 14.16
CA ILE A 26 -6.38 -7.69 14.85
C ILE A 26 -7.27 -6.49 14.55
N LEU A 27 -7.76 -5.83 15.60
CA LEU A 27 -8.42 -4.54 15.54
C LEU A 27 -7.39 -3.46 15.91
N TYR A 28 -7.16 -2.52 15.01
CA TYR A 28 -6.30 -1.36 15.27
C TYR A 28 -7.14 -0.22 15.84
N GLU A 29 -6.80 0.23 17.04
CA GLU A 29 -7.34 1.45 17.64
C GLU A 29 -6.30 2.55 17.51
N ILE A 30 -6.64 3.58 16.74
CA ILE A 30 -5.69 4.60 16.30
C ILE A 30 -5.97 5.89 17.04
N VAL A 31 -5.05 6.28 17.92
CA VAL A 31 -5.11 7.52 18.68
C VAL A 31 -4.39 8.61 17.90
N VAL A 32 -5.04 9.76 17.75
CA VAL A 32 -4.51 10.88 16.98
C VAL A 32 -4.66 12.18 17.78
N ASP A 33 -3.56 12.94 17.91
CA ASP A 33 -3.61 14.32 18.38
C ASP A 33 -3.74 15.27 17.18
N TYR A 34 -4.77 16.12 17.19
CA TYR A 34 -5.01 17.12 16.14
C TYR A 34 -3.93 18.22 16.10
N LYS A 35 -3.04 18.28 17.10
CA LYS A 35 -1.93 19.24 17.18
C LYS A 35 -0.66 18.79 16.48
N LEU A 36 -0.63 17.55 15.98
CA LEU A 36 0.49 17.06 15.16
C LEU A 36 0.70 17.97 13.96
N LYS A 37 1.97 18.23 13.62
CA LYS A 37 2.33 19.19 12.58
C LYS A 37 2.42 18.54 11.21
N ASN A 38 2.83 17.27 11.15
CA ASN A 38 3.18 16.62 9.89
C ASN A 38 2.28 15.43 9.57
N ALA A 39 1.71 14.76 10.57
CA ALA A 39 0.69 13.76 10.33
C ALA A 39 -0.55 14.39 9.67
N ILE A 40 -0.81 14.03 8.41
CA ILE A 40 -1.99 14.48 7.66
C ILE A 40 -3.04 13.39 7.70
N PHE A 41 -4.26 13.74 8.08
CA PHE A 41 -5.43 12.88 7.98
C PHE A 41 -6.67 13.74 7.72
N ALA A 42 -7.68 13.14 7.12
CA ALA A 42 -8.92 13.84 6.79
C ALA A 42 -10.12 12.92 6.96
N ASP A 43 -11.20 13.49 7.50
CA ASP A 43 -12.53 12.93 7.33
C ASP A 43 -12.95 13.10 5.86
N ILE A 44 -13.06 11.97 5.16
CA ILE A 44 -13.49 11.93 3.76
C ILE A 44 -14.89 11.33 3.60
N SER A 45 -15.67 11.22 4.68
CA SER A 45 -17.03 10.64 4.67
C SER A 45 -17.95 11.26 3.61
N LYS A 46 -17.77 12.56 3.32
CA LYS A 46 -18.56 13.28 2.31
C LYS A 46 -18.12 13.00 0.88
N LEU A 47 -16.87 12.59 0.68
CA LEU A 47 -16.27 12.29 -0.62
C LEU A 47 -16.24 10.79 -0.91
N SER A 48 -16.25 9.95 0.12
CA SER A 48 -16.20 8.50 0.01
C SER A 48 -17.45 7.96 -0.67
N VAL A 49 -17.26 6.92 -1.50
CA VAL A 49 -18.37 6.14 -2.07
C VAL A 49 -19.14 5.44 -0.95
N MET A 50 -18.43 5.00 0.10
CA MET A 50 -18.99 4.32 1.26
C MET A 50 -19.23 5.28 2.43
N LYS A 51 -20.15 6.24 2.23
CA LYS A 51 -20.42 7.33 3.20
C LYS A 51 -20.74 6.89 4.63
N HIS A 52 -21.28 5.68 4.79
CA HIS A 52 -21.68 5.13 6.09
C HIS A 52 -20.49 4.67 6.93
N GLU A 53 -19.32 4.42 6.33
CA GLU A 53 -18.13 3.97 7.05
C GLU A 53 -17.49 5.07 7.89
N LYS A 54 -17.88 6.34 7.64
CA LYS A 54 -17.28 7.53 8.23
C LYS A 54 -15.75 7.49 8.17
N GLU A 55 -15.26 7.36 6.95
CA GLU A 55 -13.86 7.07 6.69
C GLU A 55 -12.95 8.23 7.08
N ILE A 56 -11.94 7.93 7.91
CA ILE A 56 -10.80 8.80 8.16
C ILE A 56 -9.63 8.27 7.33
N LEU A 57 -9.17 9.08 6.37
CA LEU A 57 -8.05 8.74 5.51
C LEU A 57 -6.78 9.41 6.01
N PHE A 58 -5.78 8.60 6.37
CA PHE A 58 -4.44 9.07 6.69
C PHE A 58 -3.60 9.19 5.41
N GLY A 59 -2.86 10.30 5.33
CA GLY A 59 -1.89 10.56 4.29
C GLY A 59 -0.82 9.48 4.19
N LEU A 60 -0.24 9.35 3.00
CA LEU A 60 0.90 8.46 2.78
C LEU A 60 2.09 8.95 3.62
N GLY A 61 2.71 8.03 4.35
CA GLY A 61 3.83 8.35 5.25
C GLY A 61 3.42 8.68 6.69
N ALA A 62 2.15 8.52 7.07
CA ALA A 62 1.75 8.61 8.47
C ALA A 62 2.51 7.57 9.32
N VAL A 63 3.24 8.04 10.33
CA VAL A 63 3.98 7.19 11.27
C VAL A 63 3.12 6.89 12.48
N CYS A 64 3.05 5.61 12.84
CA CYS A 64 2.32 5.15 14.01
C CYS A 64 3.27 4.40 14.94
N ARG A 65 3.15 4.66 16.24
CA ARG A 65 3.87 3.92 17.30
C ARG A 65 2.91 2.96 17.97
N ILE A 66 3.35 1.71 18.14
CA ILE A 66 2.59 0.71 18.91
C ILE A 66 2.71 1.08 20.38
N ILE A 67 1.56 1.32 21.03
CA ILE A 67 1.49 1.60 22.46
C ILE A 67 1.28 0.30 23.23
N THR A 68 0.32 -0.51 22.81
CA THR A 68 0.04 -1.79 23.46
C THR A 68 -0.67 -2.75 22.53
N VAL A 69 -0.55 -4.03 22.86
CA VAL A 69 -1.23 -5.16 22.21
C VAL A 69 -1.89 -5.97 23.31
N ILE A 70 -3.22 -6.05 23.27
CA ILE A 70 -4.03 -6.75 24.27
C ILE A 70 -5.00 -7.70 23.58
N TYR A 71 -5.30 -8.83 24.21
CA TYR A 71 -6.36 -9.72 23.74
C TYR A 71 -7.70 -9.32 24.36
N ASP A 72 -8.72 -9.15 23.53
CA ASP A 72 -10.09 -8.87 23.96
C ASP A 72 -10.90 -10.17 23.92
N GLU A 73 -11.18 -10.71 25.10
CA GLU A 73 -11.96 -11.95 25.27
C GLU A 73 -13.41 -11.81 24.80
N ALA A 74 -14.01 -10.62 24.92
CA ALA A 74 -15.41 -10.41 24.56
C ALA A 74 -15.59 -10.38 23.04
N LEU A 75 -14.62 -9.82 22.32
CA LEU A 75 -14.60 -9.76 20.87
C LEU A 75 -13.80 -10.91 20.22
N ASN A 76 -13.13 -11.72 21.04
CA ASN A 76 -12.29 -12.84 20.62
C ASN A 76 -11.25 -12.45 19.54
N LEU A 77 -10.57 -11.32 19.77
CA LEU A 77 -9.58 -10.75 18.85
C LEU A 77 -8.48 -9.99 19.59
N TRP A 78 -7.37 -9.73 18.89
CA TRP A 78 -6.32 -8.86 19.40
C TRP A 78 -6.65 -7.40 19.11
N LYS A 79 -6.56 -6.55 20.12
CA LYS A 79 -6.59 -5.09 19.95
C LYS A 79 -5.16 -4.56 20.00
N MET A 80 -4.80 -3.80 18.99
CA MET A 80 -3.54 -3.06 18.94
C MET A 80 -3.85 -1.57 19.03
N ILE A 81 -3.44 -0.95 20.13
CA ILE A 81 -3.55 0.49 20.30
C ILE A 81 -2.28 1.11 19.75
N ILE A 82 -2.44 1.99 18.77
CA ILE A 82 -1.35 2.73 18.14
C ILE A 82 -1.61 4.23 18.26
N GLU A 83 -0.56 5.01 18.39
CA GLU A 83 -0.64 6.47 18.33
C GLU A 83 0.02 6.98 17.05
N VAL A 84 -0.58 7.99 16.42
CA VAL A 84 0.07 8.69 15.31
C VAL A 84 1.06 9.69 15.88
N THR A 85 2.26 9.75 15.30
CA THR A 85 3.37 10.56 15.83
C THR A 85 4.18 11.24 14.72
N ASP A 86 4.79 12.37 15.06
CA ASP A 86 5.74 13.09 14.21
C ASP A 86 7.21 12.67 14.47
N ASP A 87 7.47 11.85 15.50
CA ASP A 87 8.82 11.64 16.07
C ASP A 87 9.82 10.92 15.14
N ASP A 88 9.36 10.37 14.01
CA ASP A 88 10.17 9.51 13.12
C ASP A 88 10.09 9.88 11.63
N LEU A 89 9.67 11.11 11.32
CA LEU A 89 9.50 11.56 9.92
C LEU A 89 10.80 11.62 9.12
N ASN A 90 11.94 11.87 9.77
CA ASN A 90 13.24 11.85 9.08
C ASN A 90 13.53 10.46 8.48
N ASN A 91 13.15 9.39 9.18
CA ASN A 91 13.30 8.02 8.68
C ASN A 91 12.32 7.72 7.53
N VAL A 92 11.12 8.33 7.53
CA VAL A 92 10.18 8.24 6.41
C VAL A 92 10.70 9.02 5.22
N GLU A 93 11.25 10.21 5.43
CA GLU A 93 11.83 11.02 4.36
C GLU A 93 13.05 10.32 3.75
N ASP A 94 13.91 9.73 4.57
CA ASP A 94 15.03 8.90 4.12
C ASP A 94 14.55 7.66 3.36
N PHE A 95 13.53 6.95 3.84
CA PHE A 95 12.96 5.80 3.13
C PHE A 95 12.33 6.22 1.79
N VAL A 96 11.55 7.31 1.78
CA VAL A 96 10.95 7.87 0.57
C VAL A 96 12.03 8.33 -0.39
N ASN A 97 13.12 8.93 0.10
CA ASN A 97 14.25 9.35 -0.71
C ASN A 97 15.07 8.18 -1.22
N LEU A 98 15.25 7.12 -0.43
CA LEU A 98 15.86 5.86 -0.87
C LEU A 98 15.02 5.22 -1.98
N LYS A 99 13.72 5.07 -1.78
CA LYS A 99 12.80 4.56 -2.80
C LYS A 99 12.75 5.46 -4.03
N LYS A 100 12.74 6.78 -3.85
CA LYS A 100 12.86 7.74 -4.96
C LYS A 100 14.21 7.62 -5.65
N ASN A 101 15.32 7.37 -4.98
CA ASN A 101 16.63 7.23 -5.59
C ASN A 101 16.77 5.88 -6.33
N GLU A 102 16.23 4.80 -5.78
CA GLU A 102 16.05 3.53 -6.48
C GLU A 102 15.18 3.72 -7.73
N MET A 103 14.14 4.55 -7.63
CA MET A 103 13.25 4.89 -8.74
C MET A 103 13.82 5.95 -9.70
N LYS A 104 14.74 6.83 -9.29
CA LYS A 104 15.35 7.88 -10.15
C LYS A 104 16.16 7.29 -11.29
N SER A 105 16.65 6.07 -11.13
CA SER A 105 17.33 5.34 -12.19
C SER A 105 16.37 4.83 -13.28
N TYR A 106 15.06 4.96 -13.07
CA TYR A 106 14.01 4.53 -13.97
C TYR A 106 13.09 5.70 -14.31
N SER A 107 12.70 5.84 -15.57
CA SER A 107 11.64 6.80 -15.88
C SER A 107 10.34 6.41 -15.19
N SER A 108 9.46 7.40 -14.95
CA SER A 108 8.11 7.17 -14.41
C SER A 108 7.34 6.09 -15.19
N THR A 109 7.64 5.99 -16.48
CA THR A 109 7.04 5.04 -17.41
C THR A 109 7.51 3.62 -17.11
N ILE A 110 8.79 3.41 -16.79
CA ILE A 110 9.30 2.11 -16.32
C ILE A 110 8.72 1.76 -14.95
N VAL A 111 8.70 2.72 -14.02
CA VAL A 111 8.16 2.52 -12.66
C VAL A 111 6.71 2.03 -12.70
N PHE A 112 5.87 2.62 -13.55
CA PHE A 112 4.47 2.19 -13.70
C PHE A 112 4.34 0.75 -14.18
N GLY A 113 5.15 0.33 -15.16
CA GLY A 113 5.16 -1.05 -15.64
C GLY A 113 5.63 -2.03 -14.57
N CYS A 114 6.63 -1.65 -13.77
CA CYS A 114 7.10 -2.44 -12.62
C CYS A 114 6.01 -2.56 -11.53
N LEU A 115 5.28 -1.49 -11.23
CA LEU A 115 4.17 -1.50 -10.28
C LEU A 115 3.08 -2.51 -10.69
N LEU A 116 2.68 -2.48 -11.97
CA LEU A 116 1.71 -3.44 -12.51
C LEU A 116 2.18 -4.88 -12.34
N PHE A 117 3.48 -5.13 -12.50
CA PHE A 117 4.06 -6.46 -12.48
C PHE A 117 4.31 -7.00 -11.07
N PHE A 118 5.08 -6.26 -10.26
CA PHE A 118 5.57 -6.72 -8.96
C PHE A 118 4.57 -6.51 -7.83
N GLU A 119 3.99 -5.31 -7.74
CA GLU A 119 3.15 -4.94 -6.59
C GLU A 119 1.70 -5.39 -6.78
N LEU A 120 1.17 -5.24 -8.00
CA LEU A 120 -0.24 -5.56 -8.28
C LEU A 120 -0.46 -6.98 -8.80
N GLY A 121 0.61 -7.70 -9.16
CA GLY A 121 0.52 -9.05 -9.75
C GLY A 121 -0.22 -9.10 -11.09
N GLN A 122 -0.40 -7.96 -11.77
CA GLN A 122 -1.17 -7.84 -13.01
C GLN A 122 -0.27 -8.11 -14.23
N THR A 123 0.28 -9.32 -14.30
CA THR A 123 1.32 -9.71 -15.28
C THR A 123 0.95 -9.45 -16.73
N GLU A 124 -0.29 -9.74 -17.16
CA GLU A 124 -0.71 -9.49 -18.55
C GLU A 124 -0.79 -8.00 -18.88
N LYS A 125 -1.27 -7.19 -17.93
CA LYS A 125 -1.34 -5.73 -18.13
C LYS A 125 0.06 -5.11 -18.17
N ALA A 126 0.97 -5.58 -17.31
CA ALA A 126 2.37 -5.18 -17.35
C ALA A 126 3.02 -5.52 -18.70
N GLN A 127 2.80 -6.75 -19.20
CA GLN A 127 3.31 -7.17 -20.51
C GLN A 127 2.80 -6.26 -21.64
N ASN A 128 1.48 -6.08 -21.71
CA ASN A 128 0.85 -5.24 -22.73
C ASN A 128 1.33 -3.79 -22.65
N TYR A 129 1.50 -3.27 -21.43
CA TYR A 129 2.02 -1.94 -21.20
C TYR A 129 3.45 -1.78 -21.73
N PHE A 130 4.37 -2.67 -21.34
CA PHE A 130 5.77 -2.61 -21.80
C PHE A 130 5.90 -2.82 -23.31
N GLN A 131 5.06 -3.67 -23.92
CA GLN A 131 5.04 -3.86 -25.38
C GLN A 131 4.60 -2.58 -26.11
N ARG A 132 3.56 -1.90 -25.60
CA ARG A 132 3.09 -0.62 -26.16
C ARG A 132 4.13 0.48 -25.96
N LEU A 133 4.75 0.51 -24.79
CA LEU A 133 5.82 1.44 -24.48
C LEU A 133 6.97 1.28 -25.47
N LEU A 134 7.44 0.06 -25.69
CA LEU A 134 8.50 -0.25 -26.64
C LEU A 134 8.19 0.28 -28.05
N ASN A 135 6.95 0.12 -28.51
CA ASN A 135 6.51 0.60 -29.81
C ASN A 135 6.39 2.13 -29.90
N SER A 136 6.27 2.82 -28.76
CA SER A 136 6.15 4.28 -28.71
C SER A 136 7.47 5.00 -28.46
N LEU A 137 8.50 4.29 -27.99
CA LEU A 137 9.81 4.88 -27.73
C LEU A 137 10.54 5.17 -29.06
N PRO A 138 11.24 6.32 -29.17
CA PRO A 138 12.17 6.56 -30.26
C PRO A 138 13.26 5.49 -30.32
N ASN A 139 13.83 5.29 -31.52
CA ASN A 139 15.05 4.51 -31.66
C ASN A 139 16.14 5.11 -30.75
N ASP A 140 16.85 4.25 -30.01
CA ASP A 140 17.91 4.60 -29.04
C ASP A 140 17.46 5.33 -27.76
N HIS A 141 16.17 5.26 -27.40
CA HIS A 141 15.71 5.80 -26.13
C HIS A 141 16.37 5.08 -24.94
N GLU A 142 16.79 5.83 -23.90
CA GLU A 142 17.52 5.32 -22.73
C GLU A 142 16.80 4.17 -22.01
N ASP A 143 15.47 4.28 -21.90
CA ASP A 143 14.62 3.26 -21.27
C ASP A 143 14.50 1.95 -22.06
N THR A 144 14.91 1.90 -23.33
CA THR A 144 14.70 0.73 -24.19
C THR A 144 15.28 -0.54 -23.57
N SER A 145 16.48 -0.43 -22.98
CA SER A 145 17.13 -1.53 -22.27
C SER A 145 16.31 -2.02 -21.07
N SER A 146 15.78 -1.10 -20.26
CA SER A 146 14.90 -1.37 -19.13
C SER A 146 13.58 -2.01 -19.55
N VAL A 147 12.98 -1.58 -20.67
CA VAL A 147 11.76 -2.19 -21.22
C VAL A 147 12.00 -3.64 -21.61
N TYR A 148 13.09 -3.92 -22.34
CA TYR A 148 13.44 -5.29 -22.73
C TYR A 148 13.74 -6.18 -21.51
N HIS A 149 14.48 -5.66 -20.52
CA HIS A 149 14.76 -6.37 -19.29
C HIS A 149 13.48 -6.81 -18.56
N ASN A 150 12.52 -5.88 -18.40
CA ASN A 150 11.26 -6.18 -17.71
C ASN A 150 10.36 -7.14 -18.50
N LEU A 151 10.30 -7.02 -19.84
CA LEU A 151 9.62 -8.01 -20.69
C LEU A 151 10.23 -9.41 -20.52
N GLY A 152 11.55 -9.51 -20.45
CA GLY A 152 12.26 -10.77 -20.17
C GLY A 152 11.82 -11.41 -18.85
N ASN A 153 11.78 -10.63 -17.76
CA ASN A 153 11.32 -11.10 -16.44
C ASN A 153 9.87 -11.61 -16.49
N ILE A 154 8.99 -10.88 -17.18
CA ILE A 154 7.58 -11.27 -17.37
C ILE A 154 7.48 -12.63 -18.08
N PHE A 155 8.18 -12.81 -19.21
CA PHE A 155 8.12 -14.08 -19.95
C PHE A 155 8.70 -15.24 -19.13
N CYS A 156 9.77 -15.01 -18.37
CA CYS A 156 10.32 -16.00 -17.45
C CYS A 156 9.31 -16.42 -16.37
N GLN A 157 8.57 -15.48 -15.78
CA GLN A 157 7.55 -15.82 -14.79
C GLN A 157 6.38 -16.58 -15.40
N LYS A 158 5.88 -16.16 -16.59
CA LYS A 158 4.82 -16.90 -17.28
C LYS A 158 5.23 -18.33 -17.60
N LYS A 159 6.49 -18.55 -17.98
CA LYS A 159 7.04 -19.90 -18.21
C LYS A 159 7.05 -20.75 -16.95
N LYS A 160 7.39 -20.18 -15.79
CA LYS A 160 7.38 -20.89 -14.50
C LYS A 160 5.97 -21.29 -14.04
N ASN A 161 4.95 -20.48 -14.36
CA ASN A 161 3.56 -20.76 -14.01
C ASN A 161 2.89 -21.81 -14.91
N LEU A 162 3.58 -22.27 -15.97
CA LEU A 162 3.08 -23.28 -16.92
C LEU A 162 3.63 -24.70 -16.61
N ILE A 163 4.50 -24.84 -15.60
CA ILE A 163 5.12 -26.09 -15.15
C ILE A 163 4.59 -26.40 -13.76
#